data_AF-A0A2S8HWK8-F1
#
_entry.id   AF-A0A2S8HWK8-F1
#
_cell.length_a   1.000
_cell.length_b   1.000
_cell.length_c   1.000
_cell.angle_alpha   90.00
_cell.angle_beta   90.00
_cell.angle_gamma   90.00
#
_symmetry.space_group_name_H-M   'P 1'
#
loop_
_entity.id
_entity.type
_entity.pdbx_description
1 polymer ?
#
loop_
_entity_poly.entity_id
_entity_poly.type
_entity_poly.pdbx_seq_one_letter_code
_entity_poly.pdbx_strand_id
1 'polypeptide(L)' 'MTPLEKLASLPDADDFLRKGITLDQLKQQARSQTNIESARQVRQARERLMGKVADQNRPRYPDVWSLARARGT' A
#
# COMPACT_ATOMS: atom_id res chain seq x y z
N MET A 1 -13.79 5.54 10.63
CA MET A 1 -15.03 4.87 10.20
C MET A 1 -14.74 4.09 8.93
N THR A 2 -14.81 2.76 8.99
CA THR A 2 -14.64 1.86 7.84
C THR A 2 -15.97 1.69 7.08
N PRO A 3 -15.95 1.26 5.80
CA PRO A 3 -17.18 0.96 5.06
C PRO A 3 -18.09 -0.06 5.77
N LEU A 4 -17.51 -1.04 6.46
CA LEU A 4 -18.26 -2.01 7.26
C LEU A 4 -18.93 -1.37 8.49
N GLU A 5 -18.23 -0.49 9.19
CA GLU A 5 -18.81 0.27 10.31
C GLU A 5 -19.96 1.17 9.85
N LYS A 6 -19.87 1.72 8.63
CA LYS A 6 -20.96 2.48 8.03
C LYS A 6 -22.17 1.62 7.71
N LEU A 7 -21.95 0.44 7.11
CA LEU A 7 -23.02 -0.51 6.83
C LEU A 7 -23.73 -0.94 8.13
N ALA A 8 -22.96 -1.25 9.18
CA ALA A 8 -23.50 -1.67 10.48
C ALA A 8 -24.26 -0.57 11.24
N SER A 9 -24.14 0.70 10.82
CA SER A 9 -24.85 1.82 11.44
C SER A 9 -26.25 2.05 10.86
N LEU A 10 -26.60 1.37 9.76
CA LEU A 10 -27.91 1.47 9.14
C LEU A 10 -28.94 0.61 9.89
N PRO A 11 -30.19 1.07 10.05
CA PRO A 11 -31.27 0.21 10.50
C PRO A 11 -31.49 -0.91 9.49
N ASP A 12 -31.80 -2.11 9.99
CA ASP A 12 -32.11 -3.30 9.18
C ASP A 12 -31.02 -3.65 8.16
N ALA A 13 -29.75 -3.34 8.47
CA ALA A 13 -28.61 -3.54 7.57
C ALA A 13 -28.45 -5.00 7.08
N ASP A 14 -28.88 -5.99 7.86
CA ASP A 14 -28.89 -7.40 7.48
C ASP A 14 -29.88 -7.69 6.33
N ASP A 15 -30.96 -6.93 6.17
CA ASP A 15 -31.96 -7.13 5.10
C ASP A 15 -31.41 -6.78 3.71
N PHE A 16 -30.40 -5.91 3.67
CA PHE A 16 -29.71 -5.52 2.44
C PHE A 16 -28.59 -6.49 2.06
N LEU A 17 -28.28 -7.48 2.90
CA LEU A 17 -27.28 -8.49 2.60
C LEU A 17 -27.83 -9.58 1.69
N ARG A 18 -26.93 -10.23 0.94
CA ARG A 18 -27.30 -11.43 0.18
C ARG A 18 -27.71 -12.53 1.15
N LYS A 19 -28.69 -13.34 0.74
CA LYS A 19 -29.13 -14.52 1.51
C LYS A 19 -27.93 -15.39 1.89
N GLY A 20 -27.83 -15.70 3.19
CA GLY A 20 -26.75 -16.51 3.75
C GLY A 20 -25.50 -15.73 4.19
N ILE A 21 -25.46 -14.40 4.01
CA ILE A 21 -24.40 -13.53 4.54
C ILE A 21 -24.96 -12.75 5.72
N THR A 22 -24.22 -12.70 6.83
CA THR A 22 -24.58 -11.91 8.02
C THR A 22 -23.56 -10.80 8.30
N LEU A 23 -24.00 -9.73 8.96
CA LEU A 23 -23.10 -8.67 9.41
C LEU A 23 -21.97 -9.20 10.30
N ASP A 24 -22.23 -10.21 11.13
CA ASP A 24 -21.21 -10.79 12.00
C ASP A 24 -20.15 -11.60 11.23
N GLN A 25 -20.52 -12.31 10.17
CA GLN A 25 -19.54 -12.94 9.28
C GLN A 25 -18.65 -11.87 8.62
N LEU A 26 -19.23 -10.76 8.18
CA LEU A 26 -18.47 -9.65 7.61
C LEU A 26 -17.52 -8.99 8.63
N LYS A 27 -17.96 -8.83 9.89
CA LYS A 27 -17.10 -8.35 11.00
C LYS A 27 -15.97 -9.32 11.30
N GLN A 28 -16.26 -10.62 11.33
CA GLN A 28 -15.25 -11.64 11.58
C GLN A 28 -14.22 -11.67 10.44
N GLN A 29 -14.67 -11.56 9.19
CA GLN A 29 -13.80 -11.45 8.03
C GLN A 29 -12.97 -10.18 8.05
N ALA A 30 -13.54 -9.02 8.37
CA ALA A 30 -12.81 -7.75 8.48
C ALA A 30 -11.77 -7.76 9.62
N ARG A 31 -11.99 -8.53 10.68
CA ARG A 31 -10.97 -8.77 11.73
C ARG A 31 -9.84 -9.67 11.22
N SER A 32 -10.14 -10.65 10.37
CA SER A 32 -9.17 -11.58 9.80
C SER A 32 -8.32 -10.98 8.66
N GLN A 33 -8.92 -10.16 7.80
CA GLN A 33 -8.21 -9.37 6.78
C GLN A 33 -7.81 -8.04 7.39
N THR A 34 -6.70 -8.07 8.13
CA THR A 34 -6.22 -6.87 8.79
C THR A 34 -5.81 -5.86 7.71
N ASN A 35 -6.47 -4.69 7.68
CA ASN A 35 -6.09 -3.55 6.83
C ASN A 35 -4.57 -3.23 6.86
N ILE A 36 -3.90 -3.67 7.93
CA ILE A 36 -2.46 -3.65 8.12
C ILE A 36 -1.70 -4.40 7.02
N GLU A 37 -2.13 -5.60 6.61
CA GLU A 37 -1.42 -6.38 5.59
C GLU A 37 -1.54 -5.76 4.20
N SER A 38 -2.74 -5.28 3.85
CA SER A 38 -2.94 -4.51 2.61
C SER A 38 -2.12 -3.22 2.62
N ALA A 39 -2.09 -2.49 3.73
CA ALA A 39 -1.26 -1.30 3.88
C ALA A 39 0.25 -1.61 3.79
N ARG A 40 0.69 -2.75 4.35
CA ARG A 40 2.07 -3.24 4.24
C ARG A 40 2.44 -3.55 2.80
N GLN A 41 1.59 -4.25 2.05
CA GLN A 41 1.82 -4.56 0.64
C GLN A 41 1.90 -3.30 -0.21
N VAL A 42 1.00 -2.34 -0.01
CA VAL A 42 1.03 -1.05 -0.71
C VAL A 42 2.29 -0.26 -0.37
N ARG A 43 2.68 -0.22 0.91
CA ARG A 43 3.92 0.44 1.36
C ARG A 43 5.14 -0.20 0.70
N GLN A 44 5.23 -1.53 0.68
CA GLN A 44 6.33 -2.25 0.03
C GLN A 44 6.36 -2.02 -1.49
N ALA A 45 5.21 -2.02 -2.16
CA ALA A 45 5.12 -1.74 -3.59
C ALA A 45 5.57 -0.30 -3.90
N ARG A 46 5.15 0.67 -3.08
CA ARG A 46 5.57 2.07 -3.20
C ARG A 46 7.08 2.23 -3.01
N GLU A 47 7.66 1.61 -1.98
CA GLU A 47 9.10 1.66 -1.73
C GLU A 47 9.91 1.08 -2.90
N ARG A 48 9.46 -0.05 -3.47
CA ARG A 48 10.11 -0.66 -4.65
C ARG A 48 10.01 0.23 -5.88
N LEU A 49 8.84 0.83 -6.13
CA LEU A 49 8.63 1.70 -7.27
C LEU A 49 9.46 2.97 -7.14
N MET A 50 9.38 3.64 -5.99
CA MET A 50 10.07 4.92 -5.75
C MET A 50 11.57 4.75 -5.61
N GLY A 51 12.06 3.66 -5.00
CA GLY A 51 13.48 3.35 -4.97
C GLY A 51 14.07 3.15 -6.36
N LYS A 52 13.36 2.44 -7.25
CA LYS A 52 13.76 2.27 -8.65
C LYS A 52 13.70 3.59 -9.44
N VAL A 53 12.64 4.36 -9.27
CA VAL A 53 12.48 5.67 -9.95
C VAL A 53 13.52 6.67 -9.47
N ALA A 54 13.84 6.70 -8.17
CA ALA A 54 14.87 7.57 -7.61
C ALA A 54 16.28 7.19 -8.10
N ASP A 55 16.57 5.90 -8.27
CA ASP A 55 17.86 5.43 -8.81
C ASP A 55 18.01 5.78 -10.29
N GLN A 56 16.94 5.66 -11.08
CA GLN A 56 16.91 6.04 -12.50
C GLN A 56 17.07 7.55 -12.72
N ASN A 57 16.50 8.39 -11.85
CA ASN A 57 16.60 9.84 -11.92
C ASN A 57 17.82 10.42 -11.20
N ARG A 58 18.67 9.57 -10.59
CA ARG A 58 19.90 10.05 -9.96
C ARG A 58 20.84 10.53 -11.07
N PRO A 59 21.27 11.80 -11.06
CA PRO A 59 22.25 12.24 -12.05
C PRO A 59 23.51 11.42 -11.82
N ARG A 60 23.95 10.73 -12.88
CA ARG A 60 25.21 9.99 -12.91
C ARG A 60 26.34 11.03 -12.98
N TYR A 61 26.59 11.70 -11.86
CA TYR A 61 27.81 12.49 -11.74
C TYR A 61 28.97 11.50 -11.77
N PRO A 62 29.94 11.68 -12.67
CA PRO A 62 31.21 11.00 -12.51
C PRO A 62 31.71 11.37 -11.12
N ASP A 63 32.20 10.39 -10.36
CA ASP A 63 32.82 10.72 -9.10
C ASP A 63 33.98 11.69 -9.38
N VAL A 64 34.16 12.66 -8.47
CA VAL A 64 35.16 13.73 -8.64
C VAL A 64 36.57 13.18 -8.84
N TRP A 65 36.84 11.97 -8.34
CA TRP A 65 38.13 11.29 -8.48
C TRP A 65 38.32 10.69 -9.89
N SER A 66 37.26 10.24 -10.56
CA SER A 66 37.29 9.78 -11.96
C SER A 66 37.52 10.92 -12.95
N LEU A 67 36.92 12.10 -12.71
CA LEU A 67 37.16 13.29 -13.55
C LEU A 67 38.58 13.84 -13.40
N ALA A 68 39.13 13.81 -12.18
CA ALA A 68 40.50 14.24 -11.92
C ALA A 68 41.52 13.34 -12.62
N ARG A 69 41.24 12.02 -12.70
CA ARG A 69 42.12 11.05 -13.35
C ARG A 69 42.14 11.17 -14.87
N ALA A 70 41.03 11.59 -15.49
CA ALA A 70 40.91 11.75 -16.93
C ALA A 70 41.58 13.02 -17.50
N ARG A 71 41.97 13.98 -16.65
CA ARG A 71 42.63 15.24 -17.06
C ARG A 71 44.16 15.22 -16.88
N GLY A 72 44.72 14.07 -16.49
CA GLY A 72 46.13 13.91 -16.17
C GLY A 72 46.98 13.20 -17.22
N THR A 73 46.50 13.08 -18.47
CA THR A 73 47.23 12.52 -19.63
C THR A 73 47.31 13.55 -20.73
#